data_AF-A0AAP5YE97-F1
#
_entry.id   AF-A0AAP5YE97-F1
#
_cell.length_a   1.000
_cell.length_b   1.000
_cell.length_c   1.000
_cell.angle_alpha   90.00
_cell.angle_beta   90.00
_cell.angle_gamma   90.00
#
_symmetry.space_group_name_H-M   'P 1'
#
loop_
_entity.id
_entity.type
_entity.pdbx_description
1 polymer ?
#
loop_
_entity_poly.entity_id
_entity_poly.type
_entity_poly.pdbx_seq_one_letter_code
_entity_poly.pdbx_strand_id
1 'polypeptide(L)'
;KQQDAVRSRFKAAKDAFEALNVIAFDKHWVGSTATVAKVSNMITPPERLDKPWAVQVLAVTKGGTWFAVDLQVTGTDKVQMLSLHQLSEKAAKTMLAFDLEVYEKFFGKPDVA
;
A
#
# COMPACT_ATOMS: atom_id res chain seq x y z
N LYS A 1 -20.36 -3.30 10.34
CA LYS A 1 -19.73 -2.40 11.35
C LYS A 1 -18.21 -2.45 11.32
N GLN A 2 -17.55 -3.56 11.68
CA GLN A 2 -16.07 -3.63 11.68
C GLN A 2 -15.47 -3.74 10.26
N GLN A 3 -16.09 -4.51 9.36
CA GLN A 3 -15.67 -4.59 7.95
C GLN A 3 -15.78 -3.22 7.25
N ASP A 4 -16.83 -2.45 7.53
CA ASP A 4 -17.01 -1.11 6.95
C ASP A 4 -15.94 -0.15 7.47
N ALA A 5 -15.61 -0.21 8.75
CA ALA A 5 -14.53 0.57 9.36
C ALA A 5 -13.16 0.26 8.72
N VAL A 6 -12.87 -1.02 8.48
CA VAL A 6 -11.65 -1.46 7.78
C VAL A 6 -11.60 -0.89 6.36
N ARG A 7 -12.69 -1.02 5.60
CA ARG A 7 -12.78 -0.49 4.23
C ARG A 7 -12.58 1.02 4.16
N SER A 8 -13.20 1.78 5.06
CA SER A 8 -13.05 3.24 5.11
C SER A 8 -11.62 3.66 5.39
N ARG A 9 -10.93 2.96 6.28
CA ARG A 9 -9.51 3.26 6.59
C ARG A 9 -8.56 2.86 5.47
N PHE A 10 -8.83 1.76 4.78
CA PHE A 10 -8.11 1.41 3.56
C PHE A 10 -8.28 2.45 2.47
N LYS A 11 -9.50 2.98 2.31
CA LYS A 11 -9.74 4.09 1.41
C LYS A 11 -8.93 5.32 1.82
N ALA A 12 -8.95 5.71 3.09
CA ALA A 12 -8.18 6.85 3.57
C ALA A 12 -6.67 6.71 3.32
N ALA A 13 -6.12 5.51 3.57
CA ALA A 13 -4.72 5.20 3.30
C ALA A 13 -4.39 5.28 1.81
N LYS A 14 -5.27 4.75 0.95
CA LYS A 14 -5.13 4.86 -0.50
C LYS A 14 -5.19 6.31 -0.97
N ASP A 15 -6.16 7.08 -0.51
CA ASP A 15 -6.32 8.50 -0.90
C ASP A 15 -5.10 9.32 -0.45
N ALA A 16 -4.61 9.10 0.78
CA ALA A 16 -3.41 9.75 1.29
C ALA A 16 -2.16 9.34 0.51
N PHE A 17 -2.07 8.07 0.11
CA PHE A 17 -1.02 7.60 -0.78
C PHE A 17 -1.09 8.29 -2.15
N GLU A 18 -2.27 8.39 -2.77
CA GLU A 18 -2.44 9.04 -4.08
C GLU A 18 -2.10 10.54 -4.03
N ALA A 19 -2.27 11.20 -2.88
CA ALA A 19 -1.85 12.58 -2.65
C ALA A 19 -0.34 12.76 -2.41
N LEU A 20 0.42 11.68 -2.25
CA LEU A 20 1.84 11.72 -1.93
C LEU A 20 2.65 12.34 -3.09
N ASN A 21 3.46 13.35 -2.75
CA ASN A 21 4.35 14.05 -3.67
C ASN A 21 5.64 14.42 -2.92
N VAL A 22 6.62 13.52 -2.90
CA VAL A 22 7.83 13.65 -2.08
C VAL A 22 9.09 13.26 -2.86
N ILE A 23 10.23 13.84 -2.49
CA ILE A 23 11.54 13.47 -3.04
C ILE A 23 12.30 12.69 -1.97
N ALA A 24 12.69 11.45 -2.28
CA ALA A 24 13.44 10.57 -1.38
C ALA A 24 14.22 9.52 -2.20
N PHE A 25 15.32 9.00 -1.68
CA PHE A 25 16.16 8.00 -2.38
C PHE A 25 16.60 8.46 -3.78
N ASP A 26 16.93 9.74 -3.92
CA ASP A 26 17.28 10.40 -5.19
C ASP A 26 16.20 10.27 -6.29
N LYS A 27 14.94 10.10 -5.87
CA LYS A 27 13.78 9.89 -6.74
C LYS A 27 12.60 10.75 -6.34
N HIS A 28 11.78 11.08 -7.31
CA HIS A 28 10.50 11.75 -7.11
C HIS A 28 9.37 10.73 -7.05
N TRP A 29 8.69 10.68 -5.90
CA TRP A 29 7.58 9.78 -5.63
C TRP A 29 6.28 10.55 -5.73
N VAL A 30 5.51 10.24 -6.78
CA VAL A 30 4.23 10.88 -7.07
C VAL A 30 3.14 9.82 -7.07
N GLY A 31 2.44 9.71 -5.93
CA GLY A 31 1.43 8.69 -5.69
C GLY A 31 0.30 8.69 -6.72
N SER A 32 -0.13 9.87 -7.17
CA SER A 32 -1.19 10.04 -8.19
C SER A 32 -0.85 9.46 -9.56
N THR A 33 0.43 9.16 -9.81
CA THR A 33 0.88 8.53 -11.06
C THR A 33 1.21 7.05 -10.90
N ALA A 34 1.24 6.55 -9.67
CA ALA A 34 1.52 5.16 -9.37
C ALA A 34 0.24 4.31 -9.39
N THR A 35 0.40 3.03 -9.66
CA THR A 35 -0.68 2.06 -9.57
C THR A 35 -0.61 1.36 -8.22
N VAL A 36 -1.64 1.52 -7.39
CA VAL A 36 -1.77 0.76 -6.13
C VAL A 36 -2.06 -0.70 -6.45
N ALA A 37 -1.16 -1.58 -6.04
CA ALA A 37 -1.31 -3.02 -6.18
C ALA A 37 -2.11 -3.60 -5.01
N LYS A 38 -1.82 -3.15 -3.78
CA LYS A 38 -2.44 -3.69 -2.57
C LYS A 38 -2.45 -2.68 -1.43
N VAL A 39 -3.51 -2.71 -0.64
CA VAL A 39 -3.56 -2.10 0.69
C VAL A 39 -3.76 -3.24 1.69
N SER A 40 -2.85 -3.36 2.65
CA SER A 40 -2.84 -4.48 3.60
C SER A 40 -2.68 -4.04 5.05
N ASN A 41 -3.24 -4.85 5.94
CA ASN A 41 -3.05 -4.70 7.37
C ASN A 41 -1.61 -5.04 7.73
N MET A 42 -0.93 -4.18 8.49
CA MET A 42 0.33 -4.58 9.13
C MET A 42 0.08 -5.29 10.45
N ILE A 43 -1.02 -4.93 11.13
CA ILE A 43 -1.46 -5.50 12.41
C ILE A 43 -2.98 -5.68 12.42
N THR A 44 -3.48 -6.49 13.35
CA THR A 44 -4.92 -6.65 13.60
C THR A 44 -5.58 -5.28 13.81
N PRO A 45 -6.68 -4.97 13.09
CA PRO A 45 -7.39 -3.70 13.26
C PRO A 45 -7.91 -3.54 14.68
N PRO A 46 -7.71 -2.36 15.32
CA PRO A 46 -8.33 -2.10 16.61
C PRO A 46 -9.86 -2.05 16.45
N GLU A 47 -10.58 -2.53 17.47
CA GLU A 47 -12.06 -2.49 17.49
C GLU A 47 -12.60 -1.05 17.44
N ARG A 48 -11.84 -0.11 18.01
CA ARG A 48 -12.21 1.29 18.12
C ARG A 48 -11.59 2.14 17.01
N LEU A 49 -12.42 3.00 16.41
CA LEU A 49 -12.03 3.88 15.31
C LEU A 49 -11.09 5.02 15.72
N ASP A 50 -11.10 5.45 16.98
CA ASP A 50 -10.22 6.51 17.48
C ASP A 50 -8.79 6.01 17.77
N LYS A 51 -8.54 4.70 17.66
CA LYS A 51 -7.21 4.12 17.82
C LYS A 51 -6.45 4.09 16.49
N PRO A 52 -5.15 4.42 16.50
CA PRO A 52 -4.33 4.36 15.31
C PRO A 52 -4.24 2.93 14.78
N TRP A 53 -4.18 2.80 13.46
CA TRP A 53 -4.02 1.52 12.80
C TRP A 53 -3.00 1.62 11.66
N ALA A 54 -2.00 0.74 11.71
CA ALA A 54 -0.94 0.67 10.71
C ALA A 54 -1.38 -0.18 9.51
N VAL A 55 -1.31 0.44 8.33
CA VAL A 55 -1.63 -0.16 7.04
C VAL A 55 -0.48 0.10 6.08
N GLN A 56 -0.26 -0.82 5.15
CA GLN A 56 0.77 -0.70 4.14
C GLN A 56 0.12 -0.59 2.76
N VAL A 57 0.57 0.38 1.97
CA VAL A 57 0.20 0.52 0.56
C VAL A 57 1.37 0.08 -0.29
N LEU A 58 1.19 -0.98 -1.07
CA LEU A 58 2.14 -1.44 -2.09
C LEU A 58 1.71 -0.88 -3.45
N ALA A 59 2.65 -0.23 -4.15
CA ALA A 59 2.38 0.37 -5.44
C ALA A 59 3.59 0.29 -6.39
N VAL A 60 3.31 0.48 -7.67
CA VAL A 60 4.30 0.48 -8.75
C VAL A 60 4.18 1.77 -9.56
N THR A 61 5.31 2.41 -9.86
CA THR A 61 5.34 3.60 -10.72
C THR A 61 5.12 3.20 -12.18
N LYS A 62 4.79 4.17 -13.06
CA LYS A 62 4.74 3.94 -14.52
C LYS A 62 6.05 3.38 -15.10
N GLY A 63 7.19 3.67 -14.46
CA GLY A 63 8.50 3.15 -14.83
C GLY A 63 8.85 1.78 -14.24
N GLY A 64 7.89 1.09 -13.59
CA GLY A 64 8.10 -0.25 -13.03
C GLY A 64 8.83 -0.29 -11.69
N THR A 65 9.07 0.85 -11.04
CA THR A 65 9.68 0.86 -9.70
C THR A 65 8.63 0.56 -8.64
N TRP A 66 8.89 -0.46 -7.82
CA TRP A 66 8.03 -0.84 -6.71
C TRP A 66 8.40 -0.10 -5.43
N PHE A 67 7.40 0.17 -4.61
CA PHE A 67 7.60 0.77 -3.30
C PHE A 67 6.41 0.45 -2.38
N ALA A 68 6.69 0.49 -1.07
CA ALA A 68 5.69 0.36 -0.03
C ALA A 68 5.69 1.61 0.84
N VAL A 69 4.49 2.06 1.23
CA VAL A 69 4.31 3.17 2.17
C VAL A 69 3.56 2.63 3.38
N ASP A 70 4.19 2.70 4.55
CA ASP A 70 3.51 2.38 5.80
C ASP A 70 2.82 3.66 6.30
N LEU A 71 1.52 3.55 6.52
CA LEU A 71 0.64 4.65 6.93
C LEU A 71 -0.04 4.29 8.24
N GLN A 72 -0.17 5.27 9.13
CA GLN A 72 -1.02 5.17 10.30
C GLN A 72 -2.32 5.93 10.04
N VAL A 73 -3.46 5.24 10.15
CA VAL A 73 -4.79 5.83 10.03
C VAL A 73 -5.46 5.88 11.39
N THR A 74 -5.91 7.06 11.81
CA THR A 74 -6.72 7.28 13.01
C THR A 74 -8.08 7.83 12.58
N GLY A 75 -9.18 7.27 13.09
CA GLY A 75 -10.51 7.57 12.57
C GLY A 75 -10.67 7.07 11.13
N THR A 76 -11.02 7.98 10.23
CA THR A 76 -11.25 7.72 8.79
C THR A 76 -10.58 8.74 7.87
N ASP A 77 -9.82 9.68 8.42
CA ASP A 77 -9.36 10.89 7.74
C ASP A 77 -7.93 11.29 8.15
N LYS A 78 -7.56 11.05 9.41
CA LYS A 78 -6.22 11.37 9.91
C LYS A 78 -5.24 10.29 9.49
N VAL A 79 -4.42 10.60 8.49
CA VAL A 79 -3.39 9.70 7.97
C VAL A 79 -2.00 10.33 8.19
N GLN A 80 -1.07 9.53 8.71
CA GLN A 80 0.33 9.90 8.88
C GLN A 80 1.21 8.88 8.14
N MET A 81 2.16 9.36 7.34
CA MET A 81 3.20 8.51 6.77
C MET A 81 4.22 8.15 7.84
N LEU A 82 4.45 6.85 8.04
CA LEU A 82 5.45 6.32 8.97
C LEU A 82 6.78 6.07 8.25
N SER A 83 6.70 5.49 7.06
CA SER A 83 7.88 5.10 6.28
C SER A 83 7.56 5.03 4.79
N LEU A 84 8.60 5.17 3.98
CA LEU A 84 8.60 4.95 2.53
C LEU A 84 9.75 4.00 2.22
N HIS A 85 9.45 2.89 1.56
CA HIS A 85 10.41 1.86 1.19
C HIS A 85 10.45 1.71 -0.33
N GLN A 86 11.61 1.90 -0.95
CA GLN A 86 11.81 1.39 -2.30
C GLN A 86 12.00 -0.14 -2.25
N LEU A 87 11.31 -0.86 -3.12
CA LEU A 87 11.37 -2.31 -3.20
C LEU A 87 12.02 -2.76 -4.50
N SER A 88 12.71 -3.91 -4.44
CA SER A 88 13.03 -4.66 -5.66
C SER A 88 11.79 -5.38 -6.18
N GLU A 89 11.76 -5.68 -7.49
CA GLU A 89 10.68 -6.50 -8.06
C GLU A 89 10.56 -7.86 -7.36
N LYS A 90 11.70 -8.47 -6.98
CA LYS A 90 11.73 -9.73 -6.21
C LYS A 90 10.98 -9.60 -4.88
N ALA A 91 11.20 -8.50 -4.14
CA ALA A 91 10.48 -8.25 -2.90
C ALA A 91 8.98 -8.08 -3.12
N ALA A 92 8.59 -7.31 -4.15
CA ALA A 92 7.17 -7.12 -4.51
C ALA A 92 6.48 -8.45 -4.89
N LYS A 93 7.15 -9.31 -5.68
CA LYS A 93 6.68 -10.67 -5.99
C LYS A 93 6.43 -11.48 -4.73
N THR A 94 7.37 -11.49 -3.79
CA THR A 94 7.21 -12.20 -2.50
C THR A 94 6.04 -11.66 -1.69
N MET A 95 5.84 -10.35 -1.64
CA MET A 95 4.73 -9.74 -0.90
C MET A 95 3.35 -10.03 -1.52
N LEU A 96 3.30 -10.26 -2.83
CA LEU A 96 2.08 -10.55 -3.58
C LEU A 96 1.83 -12.05 -3.81
N ALA A 97 2.75 -12.94 -3.40
CA ALA A 97 2.68 -14.37 -3.69
C ALA A 97 1.40 -15.07 -3.20
N PHE A 98 0.77 -14.57 -2.13
CA PHE A 98 -0.47 -15.13 -1.58
C PHE A 98 -1.75 -14.45 -2.12
N ASP A 99 -1.60 -13.49 -3.04
CA ASP A 99 -2.69 -12.73 -3.66
C ASP A 99 -2.65 -12.98 -5.17
N LEU A 100 -3.06 -14.19 -5.57
CA LEU A 100 -2.82 -14.72 -6.92
C LEU A 100 -3.35 -13.79 -8.02
N GLU A 101 -4.54 -13.24 -7.85
CA GLU A 101 -5.15 -12.31 -8.82
C GLU A 101 -4.31 -11.04 -9.00
N VAL A 102 -3.85 -10.46 -7.88
CA VAL A 102 -2.99 -9.27 -7.91
C VAL A 102 -1.62 -9.64 -8.49
N TYR A 103 -1.04 -10.76 -8.08
CA TYR A 103 0.23 -11.24 -8.60
C TYR A 103 0.21 -11.38 -10.12
N GLU A 104 -0.79 -12.10 -10.66
CA GLU A 104 -0.92 -12.35 -12.09
C GLU A 104 -1.12 -11.06 -12.89
N LYS A 105 -1.87 -10.09 -12.34
CA LYS A 105 -2.07 -8.78 -12.96
C LYS A 105 -0.77 -8.02 -13.19
N PHE A 106 0.20 -8.15 -12.29
CA PHE A 106 1.43 -7.36 -12.33
C PHE A 106 2.64 -8.13 -12.87
N PHE A 107 2.70 -9.45 -12.68
CA PHE A 107 3.86 -10.28 -13.04
C PHE A 107 3.54 -11.37 -14.06
N GLY A 108 2.28 -11.52 -14.46
CA GLY A 108 1.81 -12.64 -15.27
C GLY A 108 1.65 -13.92 -14.46
N LYS A 109 1.21 -14.99 -15.12
CA LYS A 109 1.16 -16.32 -14.51
C LYS A 109 2.59 -16.75 -14.14
N PRO A 110 2.82 -17.30 -12.95
CA PRO A 110 4.10 -17.93 -12.67
C PRO A 110 4.34 -19.00 -13.73
N ASP A 111 5.53 -19.00 -14.35
CA ASP A 111 5.92 -20.05 -15.29
C ASP A 111 5.81 -21.39 -14.56
N VAL A 112 4.77 -22.14 -14.87
CA VAL A 112 4.58 -23.49 -14.37
C VAL A 112 5.60 -24.35 -15.11
N ALA A 113 6.70 -24.68 -14.43
CA ALA A 113 7.64 -25.71 -14.88
C ALA A 113 7.10 -27.10 -14.54
#